data_AF-A0A418GGX3-F1
#
_entry.id   AF-A0A418GGX3-F1
#
_cell.length_a   1.000
_cell.length_b   1.000
_cell.length_c   1.000
_cell.angle_alpha   90.00
_cell.angle_beta   90.00
_cell.angle_gamma   90.00
#
_symmetry.space_group_name_H-M   'P 1'
#
loop_
_entity.id
_entity.type
_entity.pdbx_description
1 polymer ?
#
loop_
_entity_poly.entity_id
_entity_poly.type
_entity_poly.pdbx_seq_one_letter_code
_entity_poly.pdbx_strand_id
1 'polypeptide(L)'
;RAFDAGVNGLLITGTNLRESQQAQKLARQYSSCWSTAGVHPHDSSQWQAVTEEAIIELAAQPEVVAIGECGLDFNRNFSTPEEQERAFVAQLRIAAELNMPVFMHCRDAHERFMT
;
A
#
# COMPACT_ATOMS: atom_id res chain seq x y z
N ARG A 1 4.41 10.00 -23.37
CA ARG A 1 3.34 9.08 -23.85
C ARG A 1 2.06 9.21 -23.04
N ALA A 2 2.04 8.88 -21.74
CA ALA A 2 0.78 8.93 -20.95
C ALA A 2 0.18 10.35 -20.88
N PHE A 3 0.97 11.34 -20.46
CA PHE A 3 0.53 12.74 -20.41
C PHE A 3 0.18 13.29 -21.80
N ASP A 4 1.00 12.98 -22.83
CA ASP A 4 0.71 13.36 -24.22
C ASP A 4 -0.59 12.74 -24.76
N ALA A 5 -1.08 11.65 -24.15
CA ALA A 5 -2.31 10.96 -24.51
C ALA A 5 -3.53 11.41 -23.67
N GLY A 6 -3.39 12.43 -22.83
CA GLY A 6 -4.49 13.00 -22.03
C GLY A 6 -4.72 12.34 -20.67
N VAL A 7 -3.79 11.51 -20.18
CA VAL A 7 -3.81 11.07 -18.77
C VAL A 7 -3.38 12.24 -17.91
N ASN A 8 -4.20 12.65 -16.94
CA ASN A 8 -3.98 13.88 -16.16
C ASN A 8 -3.25 13.66 -14.83
N GLY A 9 -3.07 12.42 -14.40
CA GLY A 9 -2.34 12.10 -13.18
C GLY A 9 -2.08 10.62 -13.03
N LEU A 10 -1.12 10.27 -12.19
CA LEU A 10 -0.72 8.90 -11.90
C LEU A 10 -0.66 8.67 -10.39
N LEU A 11 -1.16 7.53 -9.94
CA LEU A 11 -0.96 7.03 -8.59
C LEU A 11 -0.01 5.83 -8.67
N ILE A 12 1.20 6.00 -8.16
CA ILE A 12 2.28 5.02 -8.23
C ILE A 12 2.14 4.08 -7.03
N THR A 13 1.85 2.81 -7.30
CA THR A 13 1.61 1.81 -6.25
C THR A 13 2.92 1.38 -5.59
N GLY A 14 2.96 1.48 -4.26
CA GLY A 14 3.94 0.79 -3.43
C GLY A 14 3.40 -0.56 -2.95
N THR A 15 4.17 -1.64 -3.10
CA THR A 15 3.73 -3.01 -2.73
C THR A 15 4.47 -3.59 -1.53
N ASN A 16 5.56 -2.98 -1.11
CA ASN A 16 6.25 -3.26 0.15
C ASN A 16 6.98 -1.98 0.60
N LEU A 17 7.66 -2.01 1.74
CA LEU A 17 8.32 -0.82 2.28
C LEU A 17 9.33 -0.21 1.30
N ARG A 18 10.17 -1.04 0.68
CA ARG A 18 11.20 -0.58 -0.27
C ARG A 18 10.56 0.04 -1.51
N GLU A 19 9.60 -0.65 -2.11
CA GLU A 19 8.91 -0.18 -3.31
C GLU A 19 8.06 1.06 -3.02
N SER A 20 7.47 1.18 -1.82
CA SER A 20 6.77 2.39 -1.37
C SER A 20 7.70 3.60 -1.30
N GLN A 21 8.92 3.43 -0.75
CA GLN A 21 9.92 4.51 -0.73
C GLN A 21 10.36 4.90 -2.15
N GLN A 22 10.42 3.96 -3.09
CA GLN A 22 10.73 4.24 -4.49
C GLN A 22 9.55 4.95 -5.18
N ALA A 23 8.32 4.52 -4.92
CA ALA A 23 7.11 5.14 -5.45
C ALA A 23 7.00 6.61 -5.01
N GLN A 24 7.26 6.92 -3.73
CA GLN A 24 7.27 8.29 -3.22
C GLN A 24 8.32 9.16 -3.92
N LYS A 25 9.54 8.63 -4.12
CA LYS A 25 10.61 9.34 -4.84
C LYS A 25 10.22 9.63 -6.30
N LEU A 26 9.58 8.67 -6.97
CA LEU A 26 9.09 8.84 -8.34
C LEU A 26 7.94 9.86 -8.39
N ALA A 27 7.02 9.82 -7.42
CA ALA A 27 5.92 10.78 -7.32
C ALA A 27 6.44 12.21 -7.13
N ARG A 28 7.51 12.38 -6.35
CA ARG A 28 8.19 13.68 -6.20
C ARG A 28 8.91 14.14 -7.47
N GLN A 29 9.40 13.22 -8.29
CA GLN A 29 10.18 13.53 -9.50
C GLN A 29 9.29 14.03 -10.65
N TYR A 30 8.04 13.58 -10.74
CA TYR A 30 7.15 13.87 -11.86
C TYR A 30 5.93 14.70 -11.40
N SER A 31 5.56 15.71 -12.18
CA SER A 31 4.34 16.49 -11.93
C SER A 31 3.08 15.62 -12.07
N SER A 32 2.04 15.92 -11.28
CA SER A 32 0.76 15.20 -11.27
C SER A 32 0.90 13.71 -10.95
N CYS A 33 1.88 13.36 -10.13
CA CYS A 33 2.08 12.01 -9.63
C CYS A 33 1.96 11.99 -8.10
N TRP A 34 1.32 10.95 -7.59
CA TRP A 34 1.22 10.61 -6.17
C TRP A 34 1.61 9.15 -5.98
N SER A 35 1.73 8.71 -4.75
CA SER A 35 2.06 7.33 -4.40
C SER A 35 1.19 6.79 -3.29
N THR A 36 1.16 5.47 -3.18
CA THR A 36 0.66 4.75 -2.00
C THR A 36 1.84 4.28 -1.15
N ALA A 37 1.62 4.04 0.14
CA ALA A 37 2.60 3.42 1.03
C ALA A 37 1.98 2.25 1.79
N GLY A 38 2.52 1.04 1.61
CA GLY A 38 1.98 -0.16 2.23
C GLY A 38 2.74 -1.43 1.91
N VAL A 39 2.16 -2.56 2.34
CA VAL A 39 2.67 -3.91 2.16
C VAL A 39 1.55 -4.81 1.63
N HIS A 40 1.78 -5.33 0.43
CA HIS A 40 0.90 -6.20 -0.33
C HIS A 40 0.76 -7.57 0.37
N PRO A 41 -0.37 -8.27 0.26
CA PRO A 41 -0.56 -9.61 0.85
C PRO A 41 0.54 -10.61 0.52
N HIS A 42 1.12 -10.52 -0.68
CA HIS A 42 2.24 -11.38 -1.05
C HIS A 42 3.52 -11.15 -0.22
N ASP A 43 3.75 -9.92 0.25
CA ASP A 43 4.91 -9.51 1.04
C ASP A 43 4.59 -9.41 2.55
N SER A 44 3.40 -9.83 3.00
CA SER A 44 2.95 -9.64 4.39
C SER A 44 3.79 -10.39 5.44
N SER A 45 4.48 -11.46 5.04
CA SER A 45 5.49 -12.15 5.88
C SER A 45 6.63 -11.23 6.32
N GLN A 46 6.90 -10.13 5.59
CA GLN A 46 7.92 -9.15 5.94
C GLN A 46 7.45 -8.12 6.97
N TRP A 47 6.15 -8.11 7.33
CA TRP A 47 5.59 -7.11 8.24
C TRP A 47 6.13 -7.23 9.67
N GLN A 48 6.78 -6.17 10.15
CA GLN A 48 7.37 -6.04 11.48
C GLN A 48 7.03 -4.66 12.08
N ALA A 49 7.29 -4.46 13.38
CA ALA A 49 7.04 -3.17 14.05
C ALA A 49 7.79 -2.00 13.39
N VAL A 50 9.04 -2.24 12.96
CA VAL A 50 9.83 -1.24 12.20
C VAL A 50 9.20 -0.90 10.84
N THR A 51 8.47 -1.84 10.24
CA THR A 51 7.76 -1.60 8.97
C THR A 51 6.60 -0.64 9.19
N GLU A 52 5.84 -0.81 10.29
CA GLU A 52 4.74 0.08 10.66
C GLU A 52 5.22 1.53 10.86
N GLU A 53 6.27 1.73 11.65
CA GLU A 53 6.87 3.05 11.88
C GLU A 53 7.33 3.69 10.56
N ALA A 54 8.01 2.93 9.70
CA ALA A 54 8.51 3.43 8.43
C ALA A 54 7.38 3.78 7.43
N ILE A 55 6.26 3.06 7.45
CA ILE A 55 5.08 3.41 6.63
C ILE A 55 4.44 4.72 7.14
N ILE A 56 4.33 4.91 8.45
CA ILE A 56 3.81 6.15 9.05
C ILE A 56 4.68 7.35 8.67
N GLU A 57 6.01 7.22 8.79
CA GLU A 57 6.95 8.27 8.39
C GLU A 57 6.83 8.62 6.89
N LEU A 58 6.66 7.60 6.04
CA LEU A 58 6.50 7.79 4.61
C LEU A 58 5.16 8.43 4.27
N ALA A 59 4.09 8.08 4.98
CA ALA A 59 2.75 8.63 4.81
C ALA A 59 2.66 10.12 5.17
N ALA A 60 3.61 10.65 5.94
CA ALA A 60 3.71 12.09 6.21
C ALA A 60 4.19 12.91 5.00
N GLN A 61 4.67 12.27 3.94
CA GLN A 61 5.10 12.96 2.72
C GLN A 61 3.89 13.41 1.89
N PRO A 62 3.89 14.62 1.30
CA PRO A 62 2.74 15.14 0.56
C PRO A 62 2.42 14.35 -0.72
N GLU A 63 3.37 13.59 -1.24
CA GLU A 63 3.14 12.72 -2.39
C GLU A 63 2.40 11.43 -2.02
N VAL A 64 2.40 11.02 -0.74
CA VAL A 64 1.73 9.79 -0.29
C VAL A 64 0.29 10.11 0.11
N VAL A 65 -0.66 9.57 -0.65
CA VAL A 65 -2.09 9.94 -0.51
C VAL A 65 -2.98 8.79 -0.05
N ALA A 66 -2.45 7.58 0.04
CA ALA A 66 -3.18 6.40 0.51
C ALA A 66 -2.26 5.37 1.18
N ILE A 67 -2.81 4.64 2.15
CA ILE A 67 -2.14 3.47 2.74
C ILE A 67 -2.48 2.25 1.89
N GLY A 68 -1.45 1.55 1.41
CA GLY A 68 -1.57 0.40 0.54
C GLY A 68 -0.45 0.33 -0.51
N GLU A 69 -0.41 -0.67 -1.36
CA GLU A 69 -1.43 -1.70 -1.55
C GLU A 69 -1.47 -2.71 -0.39
N CYS A 70 -2.64 -2.90 0.23
CA CYS A 70 -2.84 -3.82 1.35
C CYS A 70 -4.11 -4.66 1.16
N GLY A 71 -4.21 -5.83 1.79
CA GLY A 71 -5.40 -6.68 1.67
C GLY A 71 -5.09 -8.16 1.71
N LEU A 72 -5.89 -8.97 1.01
CA LEU A 72 -5.82 -10.43 1.05
C LEU A 72 -5.75 -11.04 -0.37
N ASP A 73 -4.85 -12.00 -0.55
CA ASP A 73 -4.71 -12.82 -1.76
C ASP A 73 -4.48 -14.29 -1.37
N PHE A 74 -5.55 -15.09 -1.46
CA PHE A 74 -5.52 -16.52 -1.12
C PHE A 74 -5.30 -17.42 -2.35
N ASN A 75 -5.02 -16.82 -3.52
CA ASN A 75 -4.80 -17.58 -4.75
C ASN A 75 -3.37 -18.14 -4.84
N ARG A 76 -2.36 -17.40 -4.32
CA ARG A 76 -0.94 -17.73 -4.52
C ARG A 76 -0.15 -18.09 -3.25
N ASN A 77 -0.69 -17.83 -2.06
CA ASN A 77 -0.14 -18.21 -0.75
C ASN A 77 1.38 -17.97 -0.58
N PHE A 78 1.91 -16.84 -1.07
CA PHE A 78 3.32 -16.47 -0.84
C PHE A 78 3.63 -16.09 0.60
N SER A 79 2.63 -15.54 1.31
CA SER A 79 2.60 -15.37 2.77
C SER A 79 1.37 -16.09 3.30
N THR A 80 1.41 -16.57 4.56
CA THR A 80 0.28 -17.34 5.10
C THR A 80 -0.96 -16.45 5.29
N PRO A 81 -2.18 -17.00 5.29
CA PRO A 81 -3.39 -16.22 5.55
C PRO A 81 -3.31 -15.41 6.85
N GLU A 82 -2.72 -15.98 7.91
CA GLU A 82 -2.55 -15.31 9.20
C GLU A 82 -1.61 -14.10 9.11
N GLU A 83 -0.51 -14.22 8.35
CA GLU A 83 0.41 -13.11 8.11
C GLU A 83 -0.24 -12.01 7.28
N GLN A 84 -1.02 -12.38 6.25
CA GLN A 84 -1.80 -11.45 5.43
C GLN A 84 -2.81 -10.67 6.26
N GLU A 85 -3.63 -11.36 7.05
CA GLU A 85 -4.64 -10.73 7.91
C GLU A 85 -4.02 -9.79 8.93
N ARG A 86 -2.94 -10.22 9.60
CA ARG A 86 -2.20 -9.39 10.56
C ARG A 86 -1.68 -8.10 9.91
N ALA A 87 -1.02 -8.20 8.76
CA ALA A 87 -0.49 -7.04 8.06
C ALA A 87 -1.59 -6.14 7.49
N PHE A 88 -2.70 -6.73 7.04
CA PHE A 88 -3.85 -5.98 6.53
C PHE A 88 -4.50 -5.16 7.64
N VAL A 89 -4.85 -5.78 8.78
CA VAL A 89 -5.47 -5.09 9.93
C VAL A 89 -4.55 -4.00 10.49
N ALA A 90 -3.24 -4.25 10.57
CA ALA A 90 -2.29 -3.23 11.01
C ALA A 90 -2.30 -2.00 10.09
N GLN A 91 -2.33 -2.19 8.78
CA GLN A 91 -2.40 -1.08 7.82
C GLN A 91 -3.76 -0.35 7.84
N LEU A 92 -4.87 -1.06 8.07
CA LEU A 92 -6.17 -0.42 8.30
C LEU A 92 -6.15 0.48 9.54
N ARG A 93 -5.48 0.03 10.62
CA ARG A 93 -5.30 0.84 11.83
C ARG A 93 -4.50 2.11 11.53
N ILE A 94 -3.36 1.99 10.83
CA ILE A 94 -2.54 3.14 10.43
C ILE A 94 -3.39 4.15 9.63
N ALA A 95 -4.14 3.68 8.63
CA ALA A 95 -4.99 4.53 7.82
C ALA A 95 -6.05 5.27 8.65
N ALA A 96 -6.66 4.58 9.62
CA ALA A 96 -7.62 5.18 10.53
C ALA A 96 -6.98 6.24 11.44
N GLU A 97 -5.80 5.96 12.01
CA GLU A 97 -5.08 6.90 12.88
C GLU A 97 -4.60 8.15 12.14
N LEU A 98 -4.13 7.99 10.90
CA LEU A 98 -3.68 9.09 10.05
C LEU A 98 -4.81 9.79 9.29
N ASN A 99 -6.05 9.29 9.41
CA ASN A 99 -7.21 9.75 8.64
C ASN A 99 -6.95 9.77 7.13
N MET A 100 -6.35 8.69 6.61
CA MET A 100 -5.99 8.50 5.21
C MET A 100 -6.85 7.41 4.56
N PRO A 101 -7.11 7.50 3.23
CA PRO A 101 -7.79 6.44 2.51
C PRO A 101 -6.89 5.19 2.38
N VAL A 102 -7.51 4.04 2.12
CA VAL A 102 -6.84 2.77 1.87
C VAL A 102 -6.91 2.37 0.39
N PHE A 103 -5.80 1.85 -0.14
CA PHE A 103 -5.71 1.26 -1.47
C PHE A 103 -5.65 -0.27 -1.33
N MET A 104 -6.78 -0.93 -1.60
CA MET A 104 -6.97 -2.32 -1.19
C MET A 104 -6.84 -3.33 -2.34
N HIS A 105 -6.32 -4.51 -2.01
CA HIS A 105 -6.26 -5.69 -2.87
C HIS A 105 -7.11 -6.82 -2.30
N CYS A 106 -7.96 -7.43 -3.12
CA CYS A 106 -8.73 -8.59 -2.73
C CYS A 106 -8.78 -9.59 -3.89
N ARG A 107 -8.27 -10.81 -3.65
CA ARG A 107 -8.34 -11.90 -4.62
C ARG A 107 -8.65 -13.22 -3.93
N ASP A 108 -9.73 -13.87 -4.37
CA ASP A 108 -10.21 -15.15 -3.82
C ASP A 108 -10.35 -15.19 -2.29
N ALA A 109 -10.56 -14.02 -1.68
CA ALA A 109 -10.56 -13.80 -0.24
C ALA A 109 -11.73 -12.93 0.25
N HIS A 110 -12.75 -12.71 -0.59
CA HIS A 110 -13.82 -11.73 -0.35
C HIS A 110 -14.52 -11.94 1.01
N GLU A 111 -14.90 -13.18 1.35
CA GLU A 111 -15.63 -13.44 2.60
C GLU A 111 -14.82 -12.96 3.80
N ARG A 112 -13.53 -13.35 3.87
CA ARG A 112 -12.63 -12.95 4.95
C ARG A 112 -12.31 -11.45 4.91
N PHE A 113 -12.18 -10.88 3.72
CA PHE A 113 -11.85 -9.47 3.51
C PHE A 113 -12.92 -8.53 4.09
N MET A 114 -14.17 -8.97 4.13
CA MET A 114 -15.30 -8.17 4.63
C MET A 114 -15.56 -8.31 6.13
N THR A 115 -14.83 -9.17 6.84
CA THR A 115 -15.07 -9.54 8.26
C THR A 115 -13.88 -9.24 9.14
#